data_AF-U1MTX5-F1
#
_entry.id   AF-U1MTX5-F1
#
_cell.length_a   1.000
_cell.length_b   1.000
_cell.length_c   1.000
_cell.angle_alpha   90.00
_cell.angle_beta   90.00
_cell.angle_gamma   90.00
#
_symmetry.space_group_name_H-M   'P 1'
#
loop_
_entity.id
_entity.type
_entity.pdbx_description
1 polymer ?
#
loop_
_entity_poly.entity_id
_entity_poly.type
_entity_poly.pdbx_seq_one_letter_code
_entity_poly.pdbx_strand_id
1 'polypeptide(L)'
;MCNSPGLNRTVPQDHGAPLTPGYKQMRIQSTDDREQLWENLCEATDEQARSKALDTAPRYYLKMCGGVKAYGRGDVQRLLDAAEEHGSLTAPEIAAILDERELVLPGEYETRSSGGKE
;
A
#
# COMPACT_ATOMS: atom_id res chain seq x y z
N MET A 1 1.80 -21.98 -73.36
CA MET A 1 1.43 -23.03 -72.39
C MET A 1 2.75 -23.59 -71.86
N CYS A 2 3.15 -23.43 -70.60
CA CYS A 2 2.45 -23.82 -69.38
C CYS A 2 2.80 -22.92 -68.18
N ASN A 3 1.83 -22.85 -67.27
CA ASN A 3 1.79 -22.08 -66.02
C ASN A 3 2.83 -22.51 -64.98
N SER A 4 3.40 -21.54 -64.26
CA SER A 4 4.06 -21.75 -62.97
C SER A 4 3.02 -21.75 -61.85
N PRO A 5 2.88 -22.82 -61.03
CA PRO A 5 2.04 -22.77 -59.84
C PRO A 5 2.85 -22.29 -58.63
N GLY A 6 2.33 -21.26 -57.98
CA GLY A 6 2.81 -20.77 -56.69
C GLY A 6 2.62 -21.79 -55.58
N LEU A 7 3.67 -21.98 -54.79
CA LEU A 7 3.61 -22.62 -53.47
C LEU A 7 3.75 -21.53 -52.42
N ASN A 8 2.60 -21.01 -52.03
CA ASN A 8 2.42 -20.11 -50.90
C ASN A 8 2.68 -20.94 -49.63
N ARG A 9 3.90 -20.88 -49.08
CA ARG A 9 4.19 -21.47 -47.77
C ARG A 9 3.67 -20.53 -46.69
N THR A 10 2.46 -20.82 -46.21
CA THR A 10 1.93 -20.24 -44.99
C THR A 10 2.80 -20.73 -43.83
N VAL A 11 3.64 -19.84 -43.31
CA VAL A 11 4.39 -20.06 -42.07
C VAL A 11 3.36 -20.09 -40.93
N PRO A 12 3.30 -21.12 -40.07
CA PRO A 12 2.46 -21.05 -38.89
C PRO A 12 3.03 -19.97 -37.97
N GLN A 13 2.26 -18.90 -37.75
CA GLN A 13 2.56 -17.94 -36.70
C GLN A 13 2.31 -18.63 -35.36
N ASP A 14 3.39 -19.06 -34.73
CA ASP A 14 3.42 -19.42 -33.31
C ASP A 14 3.21 -18.15 -32.48
N HIS A 15 1.94 -17.80 -32.28
CA HIS A 15 1.55 -16.79 -31.30
C HIS A 15 1.69 -17.41 -29.92
N GLY A 16 2.92 -17.44 -29.41
CA GLY A 16 3.19 -17.74 -28.01
C GLY A 16 2.35 -16.82 -27.14
N ALA A 17 1.22 -17.34 -26.63
CA ALA A 17 0.39 -16.63 -25.69
C ALA A 17 1.27 -16.23 -24.50
N PRO A 18 1.24 -14.97 -24.04
CA PRO A 18 1.99 -14.59 -22.86
C PRO A 18 1.48 -15.45 -21.71
N LEU A 19 2.40 -16.20 -21.10
CA LEU A 19 2.14 -16.94 -19.85
C LEU A 19 1.66 -15.89 -18.84
N THR A 20 0.36 -15.88 -18.58
CA THR A 20 -0.20 -15.04 -17.53
C THR A 20 0.51 -15.41 -16.23
N PRO A 21 1.02 -14.45 -15.45
CA PRO A 21 1.59 -14.75 -14.15
C PRO A 21 0.54 -15.54 -13.35
N GLY A 22 0.86 -16.79 -13.00
CA GLY A 22 -0.05 -17.66 -12.29
C GLY A 22 -0.42 -17.01 -10.96
N TYR A 23 -1.65 -16.51 -10.84
CA TYR A 23 -2.17 -16.02 -9.58
C TYR A 23 -2.34 -17.22 -8.65
N LYS A 24 -1.64 -17.23 -7.52
CA LYS A 24 -1.86 -18.26 -6.51
C LYS A 24 -3.15 -17.94 -5.78
N GLN A 25 -4.22 -18.69 -6.07
CA GLN A 25 -5.49 -18.50 -5.38
C GLN A 25 -5.33 -18.84 -3.90
N MET A 26 -5.51 -17.84 -3.04
CA MET A 26 -5.60 -18.03 -1.60
C MET A 26 -7.07 -18.19 -1.21
N ARG A 27 -7.38 -19.19 -0.37
CA ARG A 27 -8.71 -19.36 0.23
C ARG A 27 -8.58 -19.24 1.73
N ILE A 28 -9.11 -18.14 2.27
CA ILE A 28 -9.14 -17.87 3.71
C ILE A 28 -10.56 -18.19 4.17
N GLN A 29 -10.72 -18.98 5.24
CA GLN A 29 -12.03 -19.16 5.84
C GLN A 29 -12.55 -17.83 6.36
N SER A 30 -13.86 -17.62 6.39
CA SER A 30 -14.44 -16.38 6.89
C SER A 30 -15.10 -16.63 8.24
N THR A 31 -14.91 -15.71 9.17
CA THR A 31 -15.68 -15.58 10.41
C THR A 31 -16.32 -14.21 10.39
N ASP A 32 -17.43 -14.01 11.09
CA ASP A 32 -18.14 -12.71 11.10
C ASP A 32 -17.19 -11.54 11.46
N ASP A 33 -16.33 -11.73 12.46
CA ASP A 33 -15.28 -10.76 12.82
C ASP A 33 -14.32 -10.43 11.66
N ARG A 34 -13.98 -11.43 10.85
CA ARG A 34 -13.09 -11.26 9.71
C ARG A 34 -13.79 -10.55 8.56
N GLU A 35 -15.08 -10.78 8.38
CA GLU A 35 -15.89 -10.04 7.40
C GLU A 35 -15.94 -8.56 7.74
N GLN A 36 -16.19 -8.23 9.01
CA GLN A 36 -16.18 -6.85 9.47
C GLN A 36 -14.80 -6.20 9.30
N LEU A 37 -13.72 -6.91 9.63
CA LEU A 37 -12.36 -6.42 9.40
C LEU A 37 -12.08 -6.16 7.92
N TRP A 38 -12.61 -6.98 7.01
CA TRP A 38 -12.46 -6.75 5.58
C TRP A 38 -13.23 -5.53 5.08
N GLU A 39 -14.43 -5.29 5.60
CA GLU A 39 -15.20 -4.08 5.28
C GLU A 39 -14.46 -2.82 5.74
N ASN A 40 -14.00 -2.80 6.99
CA ASN A 40 -13.21 -1.69 7.53
C ASN A 40 -11.92 -1.48 6.75
N LEU A 41 -11.28 -2.55 6.28
CA LEU A 41 -10.06 -2.46 5.50
C LEU A 41 -10.32 -1.87 4.11
N CYS A 42 -11.40 -2.26 3.44
CA CYS A 42 -11.82 -1.65 2.18
C CYS A 42 -12.07 -0.14 2.36
N GLU A 43 -12.78 0.26 3.41
CA GLU A 43 -13.02 1.67 3.73
C GLU A 43 -11.71 2.43 3.99
N ALA A 44 -10.83 1.90 4.85
CA ALA A 44 -9.57 2.54 5.20
C ALA A 44 -8.58 2.67 4.02
N THR A 45 -8.71 1.80 3.02
CA THR A 45 -7.86 1.82 1.80
C THR A 45 -8.54 2.49 0.61
N ASP A 46 -9.80 2.93 0.73
CA ASP A 46 -10.65 3.40 -0.37
C ASP A 46 -10.73 2.38 -1.53
N GLU A 47 -10.66 1.09 -1.23
CA GLU A 47 -10.69 0.01 -2.23
C GLU A 47 -12.03 -0.69 -2.25
N GLN A 48 -12.60 -0.85 -3.45
CA GLN A 48 -13.88 -1.55 -3.63
C GLN A 48 -13.75 -3.08 -3.51
N ALA A 49 -12.54 -3.61 -3.68
CA ALA A 49 -12.28 -5.05 -3.72
C ALA A 49 -11.39 -5.50 -2.56
N ARG A 50 -11.86 -6.51 -1.80
CA ARG A 50 -11.11 -7.13 -0.69
C ARG A 50 -9.71 -7.57 -1.09
N SER A 51 -9.54 -8.10 -2.30
CA SER A 51 -8.22 -8.53 -2.80
C SER A 51 -7.22 -7.37 -2.89
N LYS A 52 -7.65 -6.21 -3.38
CA LYS A 52 -6.78 -5.02 -3.48
C LYS A 52 -6.48 -4.44 -2.09
N ALA A 53 -7.50 -4.37 -1.24
CA ALA A 53 -7.33 -3.94 0.15
C ALA A 53 -6.30 -4.84 0.88
N LEU A 54 -6.37 -6.16 0.67
CA LEU A 54 -5.41 -7.14 1.20
C LEU A 54 -4.03 -7.11 0.54
N ASP A 55 -3.90 -6.58 -0.67
CA ASP A 55 -2.60 -6.33 -1.27
C ASP A 55 -1.96 -5.06 -0.65
N THR A 56 -2.76 -4.05 -0.34
CA THR A 56 -2.28 -2.77 0.22
C THR A 56 -1.93 -2.89 1.71
N ALA A 57 -2.75 -3.56 2.51
CA ALA A 57 -2.59 -3.61 3.97
C ALA A 57 -1.23 -4.15 4.45
N PRO A 58 -0.69 -5.26 3.90
CA PRO A 58 0.60 -5.78 4.31
C PRO A 58 1.73 -4.81 3.97
N ARG A 59 1.64 -4.09 2.85
CA ARG A 59 2.66 -3.09 2.48
C ARG A 59 2.70 -1.96 3.49
N TYR A 60 1.53 -1.46 3.89
CA TYR A 60 1.42 -0.44 4.93
C TYR A 60 1.96 -0.94 6.27
N TYR A 61 1.53 -2.14 6.71
CA TYR A 61 2.01 -2.73 7.96
C TYR A 61 3.54 -2.90 7.98
N LEU A 62 4.13 -3.43 6.91
CA LEU A 62 5.57 -3.62 6.81
C LEU A 62 6.34 -2.31 6.74
N LYS A 63 5.78 -1.25 6.12
CA LYS A 63 6.36 0.10 6.12
C LYS A 63 6.37 0.70 7.53
N MET A 64 5.26 0.61 8.26
CA MET A 64 5.13 1.18 9.60
C MET A 64 5.94 0.43 10.65
N CYS A 65 5.82 -0.90 10.67
CA CYS A 65 6.49 -1.77 11.65
C CYS A 65 7.97 -1.97 11.32
N GLY A 66 8.29 -2.13 10.03
CA GLY A 66 9.64 -2.50 9.59
C GLY A 66 10.05 -3.88 10.11
N GLY A 67 11.32 -4.02 10.48
CA GLY A 67 11.86 -5.23 11.13
C GLY A 67 12.21 -6.38 10.18
N VAL A 68 11.94 -6.22 8.88
CA VAL A 68 12.32 -7.18 7.84
C VAL A 68 13.33 -6.58 6.88
N LYS A 69 14.19 -7.44 6.28
CA LYS A 69 15.30 -6.99 5.41
C LYS A 69 14.88 -6.01 4.31
N ALA A 70 13.68 -6.19 3.75
CA ALA A 70 13.17 -5.36 2.66
C ALA A 70 12.69 -3.95 3.10
N TYR A 71 12.30 -3.79 4.37
CA TYR A 71 11.73 -2.54 4.89
C TYR A 71 12.64 -1.86 5.92
N GLY A 72 13.66 -2.57 6.44
CA GLY A 72 14.63 -2.03 7.38
C GLY A 72 13.96 -1.55 8.67
N ARG A 73 14.29 -0.31 9.07
CA ARG A 73 13.64 0.36 10.20
C ARG A 73 12.34 1.02 9.71
N GLY A 74 11.22 0.66 10.34
CA GLY A 74 9.89 1.17 10.00
C GLY A 74 9.62 2.57 10.52
N ASP A 75 8.57 3.20 10.01
CA ASP A 75 8.30 4.62 10.28
C ASP A 75 7.96 4.92 11.74
N VAL A 76 7.35 3.97 12.47
CA VAL A 76 7.11 4.15 13.92
C VAL A 76 8.41 4.36 14.66
N GLN A 77 9.45 3.58 14.33
CA GLN A 77 10.74 3.74 14.99
C GLN A 77 11.42 5.05 14.57
N ARG A 78 11.26 5.48 13.30
CA ARG A 78 11.77 6.78 12.86
C ARG A 78 11.14 7.93 13.61
N LEU A 79 9.83 7.86 13.87
CA LEU A 79 9.12 8.84 14.70
C LEU A 79 9.67 8.88 16.12
N LEU A 80 9.89 7.71 16.74
CA LEU A 80 10.46 7.64 18.08
C LEU A 80 11.89 8.20 18.14
N ASP A 81 12.73 7.86 17.16
CA ASP A 81 14.10 8.37 17.06
C ASP A 81 14.11 9.91 16.90
N ALA A 82 13.24 10.44 16.03
CA ALA A 82 13.14 11.89 15.82
C ALA A 82 12.55 12.62 17.04
N ALA A 83 11.60 12.02 17.76
CA ALA A 83 11.07 12.59 18.99
C ALA A 83 12.12 12.62 20.11
N GLU A 84 12.99 11.61 20.20
CA GLU A 84 14.11 11.59 21.14
C GLU A 84 15.16 12.67 20.80
N GLU A 85 15.43 12.88 19.50
CA GLU A 85 16.40 13.87 19.02
C GLU A 85 15.92 15.32 19.20
N HIS A 86 14.65 15.59 18.88
CA HIS A 86 14.08 16.94 18.89
C HIS A 86 13.31 17.26 20.18
N GLY A 87 13.05 16.28 21.04
CA GLY A 87 12.24 16.38 22.26
C GLY A 87 10.72 16.38 22.02
N SER A 88 10.27 16.90 20.88
CA SER A 88 8.87 16.83 20.42
C SER A 88 8.80 16.97 18.91
N LEU A 89 7.77 16.38 18.29
CA LEU A 89 7.49 16.55 16.86
C LEU A 89 6.15 17.26 16.67
N THR A 90 6.13 18.16 15.70
CA THR A 90 4.95 18.84 15.19
C THR A 90 4.23 17.97 14.14
N ALA A 91 2.96 18.28 13.87
CA ALA A 91 2.20 17.55 12.85
C ALA A 91 2.87 17.55 11.44
N PRO A 92 3.45 18.68 10.96
CA PRO A 92 4.20 18.67 9.69
C PRO A 92 5.43 17.77 9.70
N GLU A 93 6.17 17.72 10.81
CA GLU A 93 7.35 16.84 10.95
C GLU A 93 6.96 15.37 10.94
N ILE A 94 5.85 15.02 11.60
CA ILE A 94 5.28 13.67 11.58
C ILE A 94 4.86 13.29 10.16
N ALA A 95 4.12 14.16 9.46
CA ALA A 95 3.67 13.90 8.09
C ALA A 95 4.84 13.69 7.12
N ALA A 96 5.92 14.47 7.27
CA ALA A 96 7.14 14.31 6.49
C ALA A 96 7.80 12.95 6.71
N ILE A 97 7.78 12.42 7.94
CA ILE A 97 8.35 11.10 8.27
C ILE A 97 7.48 9.97 7.71
N LEU A 98 6.15 10.09 7.80
CA LEU A 98 5.23 9.06 7.32
C LEU A 98 5.12 9.01 5.78
N ASP A 99 5.67 10.02 5.09
CA ASP A 99 5.46 10.23 3.65
C ASP A 99 3.95 10.22 3.33
N GLU A 100 3.16 10.73 4.28
CA GLU A 100 1.77 11.07 4.03
C GLU A 100 1.80 12.35 3.21
N ARG A 101 1.17 12.30 2.02
CA ARG A 101 0.87 13.50 1.23
C ARG A 101 0.23 14.49 2.19
N GLU A 102 1.00 15.50 2.58
CA GLU A 102 0.66 16.65 3.38
C GLU A 102 -0.84 16.68 3.69
N LEU A 103 -1.21 16.23 4.90
CA LEU A 103 -2.47 16.65 5.48
C LEU A 103 -2.36 18.18 5.53
N VAL A 104 -2.84 18.83 4.47
CA VAL A 104 -3.13 20.26 4.46
C VAL A 104 -4.22 20.41 5.50
N LEU A 105 -3.82 20.54 6.77
CA LEU A 105 -4.72 20.85 7.88
C LEU A 105 -5.26 22.25 7.56
N PRO A 106 -6.54 22.40 7.15
CA PRO A 106 -7.12 23.71 7.03
C PRO A 106 -7.54 24.09 8.44
N GLY A 107 -6.63 24.69 9.20
CA GLY A 107 -6.98 25.24 10.51
C GLY A 107 -5.82 25.30 11.48
N GLU A 108 -5.41 26.52 11.77
CA GLU A 108 -4.62 26.91 12.93
C GLU A 108 -5.17 26.21 14.18
N TYR A 109 -4.39 25.34 14.81
CA TYR A 109 -4.72 24.88 16.15
C TYR A 109 -4.30 25.99 17.13
N GLU A 110 -5.28 26.65 17.76
CA GLU A 110 -5.00 27.49 18.91
C GLU A 110 -4.62 26.59 20.09
N THR A 111 -3.35 26.60 20.47
CA THR A 111 -2.86 26.00 21.70
C THR A 111 -3.41 26.79 22.90
N ARG A 112 -4.64 26.51 23.33
CA ARG A 112 -5.17 27.09 24.58
C ARG A 112 -4.55 26.37 25.77
N SER A 113 -3.36 26.83 26.18
CA SER A 113 -2.78 26.46 27.46
C SER A 113 -3.72 26.94 28.57
N SER A 114 -4.38 26.01 29.26
CA SER A 114 -5.03 26.29 30.54
C SER A 114 -3.95 26.26 31.63
N GLY A 115 -3.27 27.40 31.79
CA GLY A 115 -2.42 27.61 32.94
C GLY A 115 -3.27 27.67 34.21
N GLY A 116 -3.34 26.55 34.92
CA GLY A 116 -3.80 26.53 36.31
C GLY A 116 -2.86 27.39 37.16
N LYS A 117 -3.42 28.42 37.80
CA LYS A 117 -2.73 29.18 38.84
C LYS A 117 -3.08 28.52 40.17
N GLU A 118 -2.07 27.98 40.84
CA GLU A 118 -2.06 27.84 42.31
C GLU A 118 -1.49 29.12 42.93
#